data_AF-A0A2V5YTW4-F1
#
_entry.id   AF-A0A2V5YTW4-F1
#
_cell.length_a   1.000
_cell.length_b   1.000
_cell.length_c   1.000
_cell.angle_alpha   90.00
_cell.angle_beta   90.00
_cell.angle_gamma   90.00
#
_symmetry.space_group_name_H-M   'P 1'
#
loop_
_entity.id
_entity.type
_entity.pdbx_description
1 polymer ?
#
loop_
_entity_poly.entity_id
_entity_poly.type
_entity_poly.pdbx_seq_one_letter_code
_entity_poly.pdbx_strand_id
1 'polypeptide(L)'
;MFFLSGRLVAGDQPVAEDELIRLKREYADVFALQGTSKAEILAIARILHAKPEIAIDQTAASGEYCFNSGVGTMVHFATQPERTPEDVVYEFDASGLITAGLDPARMQQLPERGRMTPGVWYFLPRGQQDPHHAHAMPNPTIAIAVNVK
;
A
#
# COMPACT_ATOMS: atom_id res chain seq x y z
N MET A 1 -16.00 -54.64 -35.51
CA MET A 1 -14.93 -54.53 -34.50
C MET A 1 -14.50 -53.07 -34.47
N PHE A 2 -14.68 -52.42 -33.33
CA PHE A 2 -14.40 -51.00 -33.08
C PHE A 2 -12.91 -50.68 -33.24
N PHE A 3 -12.59 -49.50 -33.77
CA PHE A 3 -11.49 -48.67 -33.25
C PHE A 3 -11.86 -47.19 -33.40
N LEU A 4 -12.20 -46.57 -32.27
CA LEU A 4 -12.19 -45.11 -32.08
C LEU A 4 -10.73 -44.65 -32.03
N SER A 5 -10.34 -43.71 -32.89
CA SER A 5 -9.22 -42.82 -32.60
C SER A 5 -9.78 -41.41 -32.47
N GLY A 6 -10.29 -41.12 -31.27
CA GLY A 6 -10.59 -39.76 -30.83
C GLY A 6 -9.27 -39.03 -30.61
N ARG A 7 -8.94 -38.14 -31.54
CA ARG A 7 -7.84 -37.19 -31.42
C ARG A 7 -8.36 -35.98 -30.62
N LEU A 8 -8.24 -36.04 -29.30
CA LEU A 8 -8.34 -34.86 -28.44
C LEU A 8 -6.91 -34.33 -28.25
N VAL A 9 -6.53 -33.26 -28.93
CA VAL A 9 -5.65 -32.18 -28.45
C VAL A 9 -5.65 -31.08 -29.53
N ALA A 10 -6.18 -29.90 -29.19
CA ALA A 10 -5.74 -28.57 -29.65
C ALA A 10 -6.88 -27.57 -29.38
N GLY A 11 -6.86 -26.92 -28.22
CA GLY A 11 -7.83 -25.88 -27.88
C GLY A 11 -7.33 -24.86 -26.86
N ASP A 12 -6.55 -25.30 -25.87
CA ASP A 12 -6.24 -24.45 -24.70
C ASP A 12 -4.82 -23.86 -24.65
N GLN A 13 -3.93 -24.20 -25.58
CA GLN A 13 -2.50 -23.81 -25.49
C GLN A 13 -2.19 -22.32 -25.73
N PRO A 14 -2.77 -21.62 -26.73
CA PRO A 14 -2.37 -20.24 -27.03
C PRO A 14 -2.81 -19.27 -25.92
N VAL A 15 -4.02 -19.46 -25.40
CA VAL A 15 -4.62 -18.60 -24.37
C VAL A 15 -3.87 -18.75 -23.04
N ALA A 16 -3.46 -19.98 -22.69
CA ALA A 16 -2.70 -20.25 -21.48
C ALA A 16 -1.27 -19.69 -21.54
N GLU A 17 -0.62 -19.70 -22.72
CA GLU A 17 0.71 -19.11 -22.90
C GLU A 17 0.67 -17.58 -22.81
N ASP A 18 -0.33 -16.95 -23.42
CA ASP A 18 -0.55 -15.51 -23.35
C ASP A 18 -0.87 -15.04 -21.90
N GLU A 19 -1.66 -15.82 -21.16
CA GLU A 19 -1.95 -15.54 -19.76
C GLU A 19 -0.71 -15.66 -18.87
N LEU A 20 0.13 -16.68 -19.09
CA LEU A 20 1.38 -16.86 -18.35
C LEU A 20 2.35 -15.69 -18.60
N ILE A 21 2.46 -15.22 -19.85
CA ILE A 21 3.29 -14.07 -20.20
C ILE A 21 2.76 -12.80 -19.51
N ARG A 22 1.45 -12.59 -19.50
CA ARG A 22 0.81 -11.46 -18.81
C ARG A 22 1.12 -11.48 -17.31
N LEU A 23 0.89 -12.62 -16.65
CA LEU A 23 1.15 -12.77 -15.20
C LEU A 23 2.62 -12.54 -14.86
N LYS A 24 3.55 -13.08 -15.66
CA LYS A 24 4.99 -12.85 -15.48
C LYS A 24 5.38 -11.38 -15.58
N ARG A 25 4.69 -10.61 -16.42
CA ARG A 25 4.93 -9.17 -16.57
C ARG A 25 4.34 -8.38 -15.41
N GLU A 26 3.08 -8.66 -15.06
CA GLU A 26 2.36 -7.95 -13.99
C GLU A 26 3.01 -8.16 -12.61
N TYR A 27 3.50 -9.37 -12.34
CA TYR A 27 4.13 -9.74 -11.07
C TYR A 27 5.66 -9.80 -11.18
N ALA A 28 6.27 -9.14 -12.17
CA ALA A 28 7.71 -9.22 -12.43
C ALA A 28 8.55 -8.88 -11.18
N ASP A 29 8.19 -7.79 -10.48
CA ASP A 29 8.89 -7.36 -9.27
C ASP A 29 8.73 -8.38 -8.14
N VAL A 30 7.52 -8.94 -7.96
CA VAL A 30 7.26 -9.99 -6.96
C VAL A 30 8.04 -11.28 -7.26
N PHE A 31 8.14 -11.66 -8.54
CA PHE A 31 8.90 -12.83 -8.96
C PHE A 31 10.41 -12.66 -8.84
N ALA A 32 10.91 -11.42 -8.91
CA ALA A 32 12.32 -11.10 -8.68
C ALA A 32 12.74 -11.24 -7.21
N LEU A 33 11.81 -11.10 -6.26
CA LEU A 33 12.10 -11.24 -4.82
C LEU A 33 12.56 -12.66 -4.46
N GLN A 34 13.49 -12.75 -3.51
CA GLN A 34 14.01 -14.02 -2.98
C GLN A 34 14.14 -13.95 -1.45
N GLY A 35 14.18 -15.11 -0.79
CA GLY A 35 14.38 -15.19 0.66
C GLY A 35 13.31 -14.42 1.46
N THR A 36 13.75 -13.63 2.44
CA THR A 36 12.88 -12.93 3.40
C THR A 36 11.94 -11.93 2.72
N SER A 37 12.39 -11.15 1.73
CA SER A 37 11.53 -10.16 1.07
C SER A 37 10.35 -10.80 0.33
N LYS A 38 10.59 -11.95 -0.32
CA LYS A 38 9.52 -12.74 -0.90
C LYS A 38 8.56 -13.27 0.16
N ALA A 39 9.08 -13.78 1.28
CA ALA A 39 8.24 -14.30 2.36
C ALA A 39 7.33 -13.21 2.96
N GLU A 40 7.85 -11.99 3.10
CA GLU A 40 7.11 -10.82 3.60
C GLU A 40 5.98 -10.40 2.66
N ILE A 41 6.26 -10.20 1.36
CA ILE A 41 5.22 -9.86 0.38
C ILE A 41 4.14 -10.94 0.30
N LEU A 42 4.51 -12.23 0.39
CA LEU A 42 3.53 -13.32 0.44
C LEU A 42 2.69 -13.32 1.73
N ALA A 43 3.23 -12.86 2.85
CA ALA A 43 2.45 -12.70 4.08
C ALA A 43 1.42 -11.58 3.93
N ILE A 44 1.82 -10.43 3.39
CA ILE A 44 0.92 -9.30 3.09
C ILE A 44 -0.18 -9.73 2.13
N ALA A 45 0.16 -10.44 1.05
CA ALA A 45 -0.81 -10.95 0.07
C ALA A 45 -1.87 -11.86 0.72
N ARG A 46 -1.48 -12.73 1.65
CA ARG A 46 -2.44 -13.59 2.39
C ARG A 46 -3.37 -12.79 3.28
N ILE A 47 -2.86 -11.75 3.94
CA ILE A 47 -3.68 -10.84 4.76
C ILE A 47 -4.71 -10.13 3.89
N LEU A 48 -4.27 -9.54 2.77
CA LEU A 48 -5.17 -8.86 1.83
C LEU A 48 -6.18 -9.81 1.19
N HIS A 49 -5.80 -11.03 0.88
CA HIS A 49 -6.74 -12.05 0.40
C HIS A 49 -7.81 -12.40 1.44
N ALA A 50 -7.43 -12.47 2.73
CA ALA A 50 -8.37 -12.76 3.81
C ALA A 50 -9.27 -11.57 4.16
N LYS A 51 -8.77 -10.34 3.97
CA LYS A 51 -9.44 -9.11 4.36
C LYS A 51 -9.24 -7.99 3.33
N PRO A 52 -9.82 -8.10 2.12
CA PRO A 52 -9.52 -7.20 1.00
C PRO A 52 -9.92 -5.74 1.25
N GLU A 53 -10.89 -5.49 2.13
CA GLU A 53 -11.40 -4.15 2.44
C GLU A 53 -10.40 -3.24 3.16
N ILE A 54 -9.26 -3.78 3.61
CA ILE A 54 -8.18 -2.96 4.20
C ILE A 54 -7.23 -2.38 3.14
N ALA A 55 -7.32 -2.84 1.89
CA ALA A 55 -6.66 -2.18 0.77
C ALA A 55 -7.57 -1.09 0.23
N ILE A 56 -7.11 0.15 0.28
CA ILE A 56 -7.86 1.32 -0.16
C ILE A 56 -7.10 1.95 -1.34
N ASP A 57 -7.80 2.12 -2.45
CA ASP A 57 -7.29 2.81 -3.62
C ASP A 57 -7.42 4.32 -3.43
N GLN A 58 -6.27 4.98 -3.24
CA GLN A 58 -6.16 6.43 -3.13
C GLN A 58 -5.46 7.02 -4.36
N THR A 59 -5.30 6.25 -5.44
CA THR A 59 -4.48 6.66 -6.58
C THR A 59 -5.00 7.91 -7.28
N ALA A 60 -6.31 8.10 -7.33
CA ALA A 60 -6.93 9.30 -7.88
C ALA A 60 -6.74 10.54 -6.99
N ALA A 61 -6.63 10.36 -5.68
CA ALA A 61 -6.50 11.44 -4.70
C ALA A 61 -5.03 11.82 -4.45
N SER A 62 -4.19 10.84 -4.20
CA SER A 62 -2.80 11.03 -3.74
C SER A 62 -1.78 10.19 -4.51
N GLY A 63 -2.18 9.37 -5.48
CA GLY A 63 -1.26 8.51 -6.23
C GLY A 63 -0.70 7.35 -5.40
N GLU A 64 -1.42 6.93 -4.36
CA GLU A 64 -0.97 5.94 -3.38
C GLU A 64 -2.00 4.80 -3.22
N TYR A 65 -1.52 3.67 -2.72
CA TYR A 65 -2.36 2.63 -2.13
C TYR A 65 -2.24 2.69 -0.61
N CYS A 66 -3.36 2.63 0.10
CA CYS A 66 -3.40 2.62 1.56
C CYS A 66 -3.68 1.20 2.08
N PHE A 67 -2.85 0.76 3.02
CA PHE A 67 -3.06 -0.43 3.84
C PHE A 67 -3.59 0.01 5.22
N ASN A 68 -4.90 -0.14 5.44
CA ASN A 68 -5.56 0.25 6.69
C ASN A 68 -5.78 -0.94 7.60
N SER A 69 -4.82 -1.20 8.51
CA SER A 69 -4.90 -2.32 9.46
C SER A 69 -6.12 -2.29 10.41
N GLY A 70 -6.87 -1.18 10.46
CA GLY A 70 -8.11 -1.05 11.23
C GLY A 70 -7.92 -0.69 12.71
N VAL A 71 -6.68 -0.57 13.19
CA VAL A 71 -6.34 -0.18 14.57
C VAL A 71 -5.81 1.25 14.65
N GLY A 72 -6.34 2.14 13.80
CA GLY A 72 -5.86 3.52 13.69
C GLY A 72 -4.44 3.63 13.13
N THR A 73 -3.96 2.60 12.41
CA THR A 73 -2.68 2.60 11.71
C THR A 73 -2.91 2.36 10.23
N MET A 74 -2.42 3.29 9.42
CA MET A 74 -2.47 3.26 7.97
C MET A 74 -1.06 3.37 7.42
N VAL A 75 -0.81 2.68 6.31
CA VAL A 75 0.45 2.78 5.57
C VAL A 75 0.12 3.07 4.12
N HIS A 76 0.63 4.18 3.60
CA HIS A 76 0.51 4.54 2.19
C HIS A 76 1.76 4.12 1.44
N PHE A 77 1.57 3.54 0.27
CA PHE A 77 2.63 3.19 -0.67
C PHE A 77 2.45 3.98 -1.95
N ALA A 78 3.46 4.76 -2.33
CA ALA A 78 3.44 5.50 -3.59
C ALA A 78 3.40 4.53 -4.78
N THR A 79 2.54 4.81 -5.77
CA THR A 79 2.53 4.05 -7.04
C THR A 79 3.75 4.30 -7.91
N GLN A 80 4.43 5.44 -7.69
CA GLN A 80 5.60 5.90 -8.42
C GLN A 80 6.63 6.42 -7.41
N PRO A 81 7.25 5.53 -6.60
CA PRO A 81 8.19 5.93 -5.57
C PRO A 81 9.34 6.77 -6.15
N GLU A 82 9.76 6.55 -7.39
CA GLU A 82 10.79 7.34 -8.07
C GLU A 82 10.49 8.84 -8.20
N ARG A 83 9.24 9.27 -7.96
CA ARG A 83 8.77 10.65 -8.15
C ARG A 83 8.43 11.39 -6.86
N THR A 84 8.66 10.78 -5.70
CA THR A 84 8.32 11.36 -4.40
C THR A 84 9.40 11.04 -3.35
N PRO A 85 9.61 11.91 -2.34
CA PRO A 85 10.34 11.53 -1.13
C PRO A 85 9.48 10.73 -0.14
N GLU A 86 8.17 10.65 -0.38
CA GLU A 86 7.17 9.94 0.43
C GLU A 86 6.89 8.55 -0.17
N ASP A 87 7.90 7.68 -0.24
CA ASP A 87 7.72 6.33 -0.84
C ASP A 87 6.74 5.49 -0.01
N VAL A 88 6.92 5.59 1.32
CA VAL A 88 6.04 5.00 2.31
C VAL A 88 5.68 6.07 3.32
N VAL A 89 4.39 6.24 3.61
CA VAL A 89 3.93 7.13 4.69
C VAL A 89 3.19 6.29 5.73
N TYR A 90 3.64 6.39 6.97
CA TYR A 90 2.95 5.78 8.09
C TYR A 90 2.11 6.83 8.79
N GLU A 91 0.85 6.53 9.04
CA GLU A 91 -0.09 7.36 9.76
C GLU A 91 -0.66 6.62 10.95
N PHE A 92 -0.71 7.30 12.10
CA PHE A 92 -1.19 6.74 13.35
C PHE A 92 -2.16 7.68 14.04
N ASP A 93 -3.22 7.11 14.62
CA ASP A 93 -4.07 7.81 15.58
C ASP A 93 -3.24 8.23 16.80
N ALA A 94 -3.13 9.54 17.00
CA ALA A 94 -2.32 10.15 18.04
C ALA A 94 -3.06 10.28 19.38
N SER A 95 -4.35 9.93 19.45
CA SER A 95 -5.20 10.19 20.63
C SER A 95 -4.61 9.57 21.91
N GLY A 96 -4.16 8.31 21.82
CA GLY A 96 -3.53 7.62 22.93
C GLY A 96 -2.18 8.23 23.34
N LEU A 97 -1.39 8.67 22.36
CA LEU A 97 -0.09 9.31 22.60
C LEU A 97 -0.23 10.68 23.26
N ILE A 98 -1.21 11.48 22.82
CA ILE A 98 -1.53 12.77 23.44
C ILE A 98 -1.97 12.57 24.89
N THR A 99 -2.82 11.57 25.14
CA THR A 99 -3.24 11.20 26.50
C THR A 99 -2.03 10.79 27.36
N ALA A 100 -1.02 10.17 26.76
CA ALA A 100 0.23 9.77 27.40
C ALA A 100 1.28 10.90 27.52
N GLY A 101 0.98 12.12 27.07
CA GLY A 101 1.84 13.30 27.22
C GLY A 101 2.60 13.75 25.97
N LEU A 102 2.30 13.21 24.78
CA LEU A 102 2.73 13.83 23.53
C LEU A 102 2.12 15.23 23.44
N ASP A 103 2.96 16.24 23.22
CA ASP A 103 2.55 17.63 23.05
C ASP A 103 2.56 18.02 21.56
N PRO A 104 1.38 18.12 20.89
CA PRO A 104 1.31 18.45 19.47
C PRO A 104 1.87 19.84 19.12
N ALA A 105 1.91 20.77 20.09
CA ALA A 105 2.44 22.11 19.84
C ALA A 105 3.96 22.10 19.56
N ARG A 106 4.64 21.00 19.90
CA ARG A 106 6.07 20.79 19.65
C ARG A 106 6.35 20.02 18.35
N MET A 107 5.32 19.62 17.62
CA MET A 107 5.43 18.87 16.38
C MET A 107 5.29 19.79 15.16
N GLN A 108 5.89 19.39 14.05
CA GLN A 108 5.65 20.04 12.77
C GLN A 108 4.24 19.70 12.29
N GLN A 109 3.53 20.67 11.71
CA GLN A 109 2.23 20.38 11.10
C GLN A 109 2.43 19.61 9.80
N LEU A 110 1.57 18.62 9.55
CA LEU A 110 1.58 17.83 8.34
C LEU A 110 1.46 18.75 7.11
N PRO A 111 2.50 18.82 6.25
CA PRO A 111 2.46 19.68 5.07
C PRO A 111 1.60 19.06 3.97
N GLU A 112 1.44 19.79 2.87
CA GLU A 112 0.88 19.23 1.63
C GLU A 112 1.70 18.02 1.15
N ARG A 113 1.05 17.10 0.43
CA ARG A 113 1.66 15.90 -0.16
C ARG A 113 2.92 16.24 -0.96
N GLY A 114 3.94 15.40 -0.84
CA GLY A 114 5.24 15.55 -1.49
C GLY A 114 6.16 16.58 -0.82
N ARG A 115 5.78 17.13 0.34
CA ARG A 115 6.57 18.11 1.10
C ARG A 115 7.00 17.62 2.48
N MET A 116 6.65 16.38 2.86
CA MET A 116 7.22 15.78 4.07
C MET A 116 8.71 15.58 3.88
N THR A 117 9.48 15.89 4.93
CA THR A 117 10.89 15.48 5.00
C THR A 117 10.95 14.07 5.58
N PRO A 118 11.57 13.09 4.89
CA PRO A 118 11.68 11.73 5.41
C PRO A 118 12.34 11.68 6.78
N GLY A 119 11.80 10.85 7.67
CA GLY A 119 12.29 10.71 9.05
C GLY A 119 11.78 11.78 10.03
N VAL A 120 11.06 12.81 9.55
CA VAL A 120 10.44 13.82 10.41
C VAL A 120 9.01 13.41 10.77
N TRP A 121 8.67 13.55 12.05
CA TRP A 121 7.31 13.36 12.55
C TRP A 121 6.48 14.63 12.40
N TYR A 122 5.31 14.46 11.79
CA TYR A 122 4.33 15.50 11.57
C TYR A 122 3.05 15.21 12.34
N PHE A 123 2.28 16.26 12.62
CA PHE A 123 0.99 16.20 13.29
C PHE A 123 -0.10 16.79 12.41
N LEU A 124 -1.23 16.10 12.32
CA LEU A 124 -2.47 16.57 11.72
C LEU A 124 -3.53 16.68 12.82
N PRO A 125 -4.06 17.88 13.08
CA PRO A 125 -5.12 18.05 14.07
C PRO A 125 -6.41 17.33 13.67
N ARG A 126 -7.18 16.92 14.68
CA ARG A 126 -8.50 16.32 14.50
C ARG A 126 -9.38 17.16 13.57
N GLY A 127 -10.05 16.50 12.61
CA GLY A 127 -11.01 17.13 11.72
C GLY A 127 -10.38 17.95 10.60
N GLN A 128 -9.05 17.96 10.47
CA GLN A 128 -8.38 18.57 9.32
C GLN A 128 -8.27 17.60 8.14
N GLN A 129 -8.24 18.19 6.95
CA GLN A 129 -8.02 17.51 5.70
C GLN A 129 -6.65 16.83 5.70
N ASP A 130 -6.62 15.55 5.38
CA ASP A 130 -5.38 14.82 5.18
C ASP A 130 -4.82 15.08 3.77
N PRO A 131 -3.52 15.31 3.57
CA PRO A 131 -2.92 15.34 2.24
C PRO A 131 -2.88 13.97 1.52
N HIS A 132 -2.93 12.85 2.24
CA HIS A 132 -2.94 11.49 1.69
C HIS A 132 -4.36 10.91 1.56
N HIS A 133 -5.36 11.61 2.12
CA HIS A 133 -6.77 11.27 1.95
C HIS A 133 -7.60 12.42 1.39
N ALA A 134 -8.59 12.12 0.55
CA ALA A 134 -9.52 13.14 0.05
C ALA A 134 -10.59 13.58 1.08
N HIS A 135 -10.40 13.28 2.38
CA HIS A 135 -11.31 13.68 3.46
C HIS A 135 -10.58 14.13 4.74
N ALA A 136 -11.35 14.70 5.67
CA ALA A 136 -10.85 15.04 6.99
C ALA A 136 -10.68 13.81 7.89
N MET A 137 -9.64 13.80 8.72
CA MET A 137 -9.40 12.69 9.65
C MET A 137 -10.24 12.85 10.92
N PRO A 138 -10.94 11.78 11.37
CA PRO A 138 -11.85 11.87 12.51
C PRO A 138 -11.11 12.03 13.86
N ASN A 139 -9.85 11.62 13.89
CA ASN A 139 -8.95 11.62 15.05
C ASN A 139 -7.70 12.47 14.73
N PRO A 140 -6.97 12.98 15.74
CA PRO A 140 -5.66 13.56 15.51
C PRO A 140 -4.70 12.48 14.98
N THR A 141 -3.90 12.81 13.97
CA THR A 141 -2.99 11.87 13.32
C THR A 141 -1.55 12.34 13.49
N ILE A 142 -0.62 11.41 13.69
CA ILE A 142 0.80 11.66 13.44
C ILE A 142 1.24 10.89 12.21
N ALA A 143 2.13 11.49 11.42
CA ALA A 143 2.63 10.89 10.20
C ALA A 143 4.15 10.98 10.08
N ILE A 144 4.75 10.00 9.41
CA ILE A 144 6.16 10.00 9.05
C ILE A 144 6.34 9.40 7.66
N ALA A 145 7.15 10.07 6.85
CA ALA A 145 7.54 9.58 5.53
C ALA A 145 8.87 8.82 5.60
N VAL A 146 8.99 7.78 4.78
CA VAL A 146 10.22 7.02 4.53
C VAL A 146 10.53 7.11 3.04
N ASN A 147 11.78 7.44 2.74
CA ASN A 147 12.35 7.35 1.40
C ASN A 147 13.26 6.12 1.39
N VAL A 148 12.99 5.16 0.50
CA VAL A 148 13.69 3.87 0.44
C VAL A 148 14.86 3.87 -0.56
N LYS A 149 15.23 5.05 -1.07
CA LYS A 149 16.30 5.26 -2.04
C LYS A 149 17.60 5.70 -1.39
#